data_AF-I3R3G6-F1
#
_entry.id   AF-I3R3G6-F1
#
_cell.length_a   1.000
_cell.length_b   1.000
_cell.length_c   1.000
_cell.angle_alpha   90.00
_cell.angle_beta   90.00
_cell.angle_gamma   90.00
#
_symmetry.space_group_name_H-M   'P 1'
#
loop_
_entity.id
_entity.type
_entity.pdbx_description
1 polymer ?
#
loop_
_entity_poly.entity_id
_entity_poly.type
_entity_poly.pdbx_seq_one_letter_code
_entity_poly.pdbx_strand_id
1 'polypeptide(L)'
;MVGGTLRDIRAEIRSLSCPSGDYVVVCGRTGVEPGAVLGQQFPDRHAAGEAAELVSEYRSVLRRYDPGVPYYDPLVHELSERPMQPLATEPEDNHTRYRAFCHDVSGSLFEALAETGHRVVETAVMETYLTLAEVVEDHDDFCLTLLWSMMSELDVRLSPSEQNTIVETAAELFSPTTTPNPVGSTLRTLEAVAFIDGYSLRPICDPESGCSDGHTPKNAIRTWELTFGDYALAERTGRIPTLPIAVDLLRRTPERAVRFIDGEALSDGRWRVRLQTIPDGESRGLVSVEAVENRWLNDS
;
A
#
# COMPACT_ATOMS: atom_id res chain seq x y z
N MET A 1 1.42 1.20 32.13
CA MET A 1 1.59 -0.26 32.28
C MET A 1 0.84 -0.87 31.11
N VAL A 2 1.63 -1.41 30.16
CA VAL A 2 1.28 -2.23 28.98
C VAL A 2 0.05 -1.79 28.16
N GLY A 3 0.20 -0.77 27.32
CA GLY A 3 -0.51 -0.77 26.03
C GLY A 3 0.48 -1.33 25.02
N GLY A 4 0.14 -2.41 24.33
CA GLY A 4 1.03 -3.00 23.32
C GLY A 4 1.45 -1.96 22.29
N THR A 5 2.65 -2.09 21.73
CA THR A 5 2.97 -1.37 20.49
C THR A 5 2.02 -1.84 19.38
N LEU A 6 1.87 -1.06 18.29
CA LEU A 6 1.06 -1.49 17.13
C LEU A 6 1.43 -2.92 16.69
N ARG A 7 2.73 -3.23 16.73
CA ARG A 7 3.29 -4.56 16.45
C ARG A 7 2.81 -5.62 17.44
N ASP A 8 2.83 -5.34 18.74
CA ASP A 8 2.42 -6.33 19.75
C ASP A 8 0.93 -6.66 19.61
N ILE A 9 0.08 -5.65 19.40
CA ILE A 9 -1.36 -5.82 19.17
C ILE A 9 -1.60 -6.64 17.90
N ARG A 10 -0.88 -6.35 16.80
CA ARG A 10 -1.02 -7.09 15.54
C ARG A 10 -0.51 -8.53 15.64
N ALA A 11 0.56 -8.78 16.40
CA ALA A 11 1.06 -10.11 16.67
C ALA A 11 0.03 -10.94 17.47
N GLU A 12 -0.65 -10.32 18.43
CA GLU A 12 -1.74 -10.94 19.18
C GLU A 12 -2.93 -11.27 18.28
N ILE A 13 -3.38 -10.33 17.44
CA ILE A 13 -4.41 -10.58 16.41
C ILE A 13 -4.02 -11.77 15.53
N ARG A 14 -2.79 -11.80 15.03
CA ARG A 14 -2.30 -12.90 14.18
C ARG A 14 -2.29 -14.23 14.92
N SER A 15 -1.99 -14.25 16.22
CA SER A 15 -1.99 -15.47 17.02
C SER A 15 -3.38 -16.09 17.19
N LEU A 16 -4.44 -15.28 17.05
CA LEU A 16 -5.83 -15.71 17.07
C LEU A 16 -6.31 -16.25 15.70
N SER A 17 -5.56 -15.97 14.62
CA SER A 17 -5.96 -16.31 13.26
C SER A 17 -5.81 -17.81 12.95
N CYS A 18 -6.70 -18.31 12.10
CA CYS A 18 -6.68 -19.65 11.54
C CYS A 18 -6.96 -19.55 10.03
N PRO A 19 -6.04 -20.00 9.14
CA PRO A 19 -6.22 -19.89 7.68
C PRO A 19 -7.44 -20.63 7.11
N SER A 20 -8.06 -21.52 7.88
CA SER A 20 -9.29 -22.24 7.54
C SER A 20 -10.42 -21.90 8.51
N GLY A 21 -10.40 -20.70 9.08
CA GLY A 21 -11.39 -20.23 10.04
C GLY A 21 -12.67 -19.78 9.35
N ASP A 22 -13.81 -20.01 10.00
CA ASP A 22 -15.12 -19.66 9.43
C ASP A 22 -15.53 -18.21 9.73
N TYR A 23 -14.70 -17.42 10.42
CA TYR A 23 -15.05 -16.07 10.86
C TYR A 23 -14.04 -15.03 10.35
N VAL A 24 -14.54 -13.84 10.04
CA VAL A 24 -13.74 -12.66 9.68
C VAL A 24 -14.19 -11.44 10.51
N VAL A 25 -13.33 -10.43 10.59
CA VAL A 25 -13.64 -9.16 11.26
C VAL A 25 -13.74 -8.06 10.20
N VAL A 26 -14.91 -7.47 10.07
CA VAL A 26 -15.20 -6.40 9.11
C VAL A 26 -15.64 -5.14 9.84
N CYS A 27 -15.43 -3.97 9.24
CA CYS A 27 -16.03 -2.75 9.74
C CYS A 27 -17.54 -2.77 9.46
N GLY A 28 -18.38 -2.67 10.49
CA GLY A 28 -19.84 -2.66 10.34
C GLY A 28 -20.39 -1.52 9.48
N ARG A 29 -19.62 -0.45 9.29
CA ARG A 29 -20.00 0.69 8.45
C ARG A 29 -19.65 0.50 6.97
N THR A 30 -18.50 -0.10 6.66
CA THR A 30 -17.98 -0.18 5.28
C THR A 30 -18.06 -1.59 4.71
N GLY A 31 -18.23 -2.61 5.56
CA GLY A 31 -18.12 -4.03 5.18
C GLY A 31 -16.70 -4.46 4.82
N VAL A 32 -15.71 -3.57 4.92
CA VAL A 32 -14.31 -3.84 4.59
C VAL A 32 -13.56 -4.29 5.83
N GLU A 33 -12.66 -5.27 5.68
CA GLU A 33 -11.75 -5.72 6.73
C GLU A 33 -10.77 -4.58 7.11
N PRO A 34 -10.71 -4.19 8.40
CA PRO A 34 -9.70 -3.25 8.87
C PRO A 34 -8.28 -3.76 8.60
N GLY A 35 -7.33 -2.86 8.27
CA GLY A 35 -5.96 -3.24 7.92
C GLY A 35 -5.28 -4.21 8.89
N ALA A 36 -5.54 -4.10 10.20
CA ALA A 36 -4.96 -4.99 11.22
C ALA A 36 -5.38 -6.47 11.10
N VAL A 37 -6.56 -6.74 10.51
CA VAL A 37 -7.16 -8.08 10.33
C VAL A 37 -7.36 -8.44 8.86
N LEU A 38 -6.86 -7.61 7.93
CA LEU A 38 -7.01 -7.84 6.50
C LEU A 38 -6.45 -9.21 6.10
N GLY A 39 -7.24 -10.00 5.37
CA GLY A 39 -6.88 -11.34 4.93
C GLY A 39 -6.80 -12.40 6.03
N GLN A 40 -7.17 -12.07 7.28
CA GLN A 40 -7.16 -13.02 8.39
C GLN A 40 -8.55 -13.63 8.60
N GLN A 41 -8.56 -14.93 8.89
CA GLN A 41 -9.74 -15.69 9.30
C GLN A 41 -9.54 -16.18 10.73
N PHE A 42 -10.64 -16.47 11.43
CA PHE A 42 -10.66 -16.86 12.83
C PHE A 42 -11.46 -18.17 13.00
N PRO A 43 -11.01 -19.07 13.87
CA PRO A 43 -11.59 -20.41 13.98
C PRO A 43 -13.01 -20.40 14.55
N ASP A 44 -13.30 -19.45 15.44
CA ASP A 44 -14.59 -19.32 16.10
C ASP A 44 -14.94 -17.84 16.38
N ARG A 45 -16.22 -17.62 16.74
CA ARG A 45 -16.76 -16.30 17.06
C ARG A 45 -16.05 -15.63 18.24
N HIS A 46 -15.48 -16.39 19.17
CA HIS A 46 -14.83 -15.85 20.35
C HIS A 46 -13.46 -15.28 19.98
N ALA A 47 -12.63 -16.04 19.26
CA ALA A 47 -11.35 -15.57 18.74
C ALA A 47 -11.52 -14.36 17.80
N ALA A 48 -12.56 -14.38 16.94
CA ALA A 48 -12.90 -13.23 16.11
C ALA A 48 -13.33 -12.00 16.94
N GLY A 49 -14.05 -12.22 18.05
CA GLY A 49 -14.45 -11.16 18.98
C GLY A 49 -13.27 -10.52 19.69
N GLU A 50 -12.33 -11.31 20.17
CA GLU A 50 -11.07 -10.82 20.75
C GLU A 50 -10.26 -10.03 19.71
N ALA A 51 -10.17 -10.53 18.48
CA ALA A 51 -9.53 -9.81 17.40
C ALA A 51 -10.22 -8.46 17.09
N ALA A 52 -11.56 -8.38 17.13
CA ALA A 52 -12.31 -7.14 16.94
C ALA A 52 -12.03 -6.09 18.04
N GLU A 53 -11.86 -6.52 19.28
CA GLU A 53 -11.44 -5.65 20.39
C GLU A 53 -10.00 -5.15 20.19
N LEU A 54 -9.08 -6.05 19.83
CA LEU A 54 -7.69 -5.70 19.54
C LEU A 54 -7.57 -4.76 18.33
N VAL A 55 -8.43 -4.89 17.30
CA VAL A 55 -8.50 -3.92 16.19
C VAL A 55 -8.91 -2.54 16.69
N SER A 56 -9.85 -2.48 17.63
CA SER A 56 -10.28 -1.20 18.23
C SER A 56 -9.14 -0.56 19.01
N GLU A 57 -8.37 -1.35 19.77
CA GLU A 57 -7.17 -0.90 20.47
C GLU A 57 -6.09 -0.46 19.48
N TYR A 58 -5.81 -1.25 18.45
CA TYR A 58 -4.84 -0.94 17.39
C TYR A 58 -5.11 0.43 16.78
N ARG A 59 -6.37 0.71 16.40
CA ARG A 59 -6.75 2.01 15.84
C ARG A 59 -6.69 3.14 16.87
N SER A 60 -6.98 2.87 18.13
CA SER A 60 -6.80 3.84 19.22
C SER A 60 -5.33 4.23 19.38
N VAL A 61 -4.43 3.25 19.32
CA VAL A 61 -2.98 3.48 19.33
C VAL A 61 -2.55 4.24 18.07
N LEU A 62 -3.06 3.87 16.90
CA LEU A 62 -2.73 4.52 15.63
C LEU A 62 -3.13 6.01 15.63
N ARG A 63 -4.26 6.36 16.25
CA ARG A 63 -4.71 7.76 16.40
C ARG A 63 -3.78 8.66 17.19
N ARG A 64 -2.86 8.10 17.98
CA ARG A 64 -1.81 8.88 18.65
C ARG A 64 -0.76 9.40 17.67
N TYR A 65 -0.58 8.70 16.56
CA TYR A 65 0.33 9.10 15.48
C TYR A 65 -0.39 9.94 14.42
N ASP A 66 -1.66 9.65 14.19
CA ASP A 66 -2.47 10.31 13.17
C ASP A 66 -3.92 10.52 13.65
N PRO A 67 -4.27 11.75 14.08
CA PRO A 67 -5.62 12.07 14.54
C PRO A 67 -6.73 11.84 13.50
N GLY A 68 -6.40 11.76 12.21
CA GLY A 68 -7.34 11.59 11.10
C GLY A 68 -7.84 10.15 10.90
N VAL A 69 -7.26 9.17 11.59
CA VAL A 69 -7.59 7.74 11.41
C VAL A 69 -9.09 7.47 11.66
N PRO A 70 -9.83 6.95 10.65
CA PRO A 70 -11.27 6.72 10.76
C PRO A 70 -11.68 5.85 11.95
N TYR A 71 -12.85 6.12 12.52
CA TYR A 71 -13.49 5.23 13.50
C TYR A 71 -14.16 4.07 12.78
N TYR A 72 -13.61 2.87 12.99
CA TYR A 72 -14.26 1.63 12.59
C TYR A 72 -15.05 1.06 13.74
N ASP A 73 -16.10 0.33 13.39
CA ASP A 73 -16.90 -0.48 14.30
C ASP A 73 -16.64 -1.95 13.94
N PRO A 74 -15.57 -2.58 14.48
CA PRO A 74 -15.20 -3.93 14.07
C PRO A 74 -16.27 -4.93 14.54
N LEU A 75 -16.85 -5.66 13.59
CA LEU A 75 -17.88 -6.65 13.82
C LEU A 75 -17.39 -8.03 13.34
N VAL A 76 -17.78 -9.06 14.08
CA VAL A 76 -17.54 -10.45 13.72
C VAL A 76 -18.57 -10.89 12.68
N HIS A 77 -18.10 -11.47 11.59
CA HIS A 77 -18.94 -12.04 10.54
C HIS A 77 -18.55 -13.49 10.28
N GLU A 78 -19.54 -14.36 10.06
CA GLU A 78 -19.32 -15.75 9.70
C GLU A 78 -19.35 -15.89 8.17
N LEU A 79 -18.34 -16.55 7.58
CA LEU A 79 -18.20 -16.75 6.14
C LEU A 79 -19.31 -17.63 5.54
N SER A 80 -19.96 -18.46 6.38
CA SER A 80 -21.08 -19.31 5.99
C SER A 80 -22.40 -18.53 5.87
N GLU A 81 -22.51 -17.40 6.57
CA GLU A 81 -23.60 -16.45 6.40
C GLU A 81 -23.41 -15.73 5.06
N ARG A 82 -24.49 -15.57 4.28
CA ARG A 82 -24.43 -14.72 3.07
C ARG A 82 -23.82 -13.38 3.47
N PRO A 83 -22.91 -12.80 2.66
CA PRO A 83 -22.28 -11.54 2.99
C PRO A 83 -23.35 -10.57 3.44
N MET A 84 -23.22 -10.01 4.64
CA MET A 84 -24.06 -8.88 5.01
C MET A 84 -23.89 -7.86 3.90
N GLN A 85 -24.97 -7.60 3.15
CA GLN A 85 -24.95 -6.46 2.26
C GLN A 85 -24.63 -5.26 3.15
N PRO A 86 -23.60 -4.46 2.83
CA PRO A 86 -23.34 -3.23 3.54
C PRO A 86 -24.68 -2.52 3.69
N LEU A 87 -25.03 -2.09 4.90
CA LEU A 87 -26.19 -1.21 5.10
C LEU A 87 -26.02 -0.08 4.09
N ALA A 88 -26.87 -0.06 3.05
CA ALA A 88 -26.66 0.67 1.81
C ALA A 88 -25.95 2.00 2.09
N THR A 89 -24.64 1.99 1.91
CA THR A 89 -23.84 3.19 2.05
C THR A 89 -24.13 3.97 0.79
N GLU A 90 -24.57 5.22 0.96
CA GLU A 90 -24.33 6.28 -0.03
C GLU A 90 -22.95 6.03 -0.65
N PRO A 91 -22.79 6.09 -1.99
CA PRO A 91 -21.55 5.75 -2.67
C PRO A 91 -20.40 6.35 -1.88
N GLU A 92 -19.59 5.48 -1.25
CA GLU A 92 -18.58 5.91 -0.28
C GLU A 92 -17.81 7.08 -0.88
N ASP A 93 -17.65 8.15 -0.09
CA ASP A 93 -16.79 9.27 -0.45
C ASP A 93 -15.44 8.66 -0.84
N ASN A 94 -15.04 8.78 -2.12
CA ASN A 94 -13.79 8.25 -2.68
C ASN A 94 -12.62 8.51 -1.72
N HIS A 95 -12.73 9.66 -1.08
CA HIS A 95 -11.88 10.15 -0.04
C HIS A 95 -11.68 9.24 1.20
N THR A 96 -12.74 8.62 1.70
CA THR A 96 -12.64 7.69 2.84
C THR A 96 -11.80 6.47 2.47
N ARG A 97 -11.96 5.95 1.25
CA ARG A 97 -11.19 4.81 0.73
C ARG A 97 -9.74 5.19 0.49
N TYR A 98 -9.54 6.34 -0.11
CA TYR A 98 -8.25 6.96 -0.33
C TYR A 98 -7.44 7.09 0.96
N ARG A 99 -8.02 7.72 2.00
CA ARG A 99 -7.38 7.85 3.31
C ARG A 99 -7.08 6.51 3.94
N ALA A 100 -8.03 5.56 3.89
CA ALA A 100 -7.82 4.23 4.43
C ALA A 100 -6.61 3.54 3.77
N PHE A 101 -6.49 3.61 2.44
CA PHE A 101 -5.34 3.09 1.71
C PHE A 101 -4.02 3.74 2.16
N CYS A 102 -3.98 5.08 2.27
CA CYS A 102 -2.79 5.78 2.74
C CYS A 102 -2.38 5.33 4.15
N HIS A 103 -3.32 5.27 5.10
CA HIS A 103 -3.02 4.86 6.47
C HIS A 103 -2.59 3.40 6.56
N ASP A 104 -3.19 2.49 5.79
CA ASP A 104 -2.80 1.08 5.84
C ASP A 104 -1.37 0.92 5.29
N VAL A 105 -1.01 1.63 4.21
CA VAL A 105 0.37 1.67 3.69
C VAL A 105 1.32 2.28 4.71
N SER A 106 1.01 3.46 5.25
CA SER A 106 1.82 4.13 6.28
C SER A 106 2.00 3.26 7.53
N GLY A 107 0.95 2.61 8.01
CA GLY A 107 0.99 1.71 9.16
C GLY A 107 1.93 0.53 8.92
N SER A 108 1.87 -0.09 7.73
CA SER A 108 2.76 -1.19 7.37
C SER A 108 4.24 -0.76 7.30
N LEU A 109 4.52 0.47 6.83
CA LEU A 109 5.87 1.02 6.76
C LEU A 109 6.45 1.35 8.14
N PHE A 110 5.65 1.95 9.03
CA PHE A 110 6.09 2.19 10.40
C PHE A 110 6.36 0.88 11.14
N GLU A 111 5.52 -0.12 10.94
CA GLU A 111 5.73 -1.44 11.54
C GLU A 111 7.00 -2.10 10.98
N ALA A 112 7.24 -2.02 9.67
CA ALA A 112 8.48 -2.51 9.05
C ALA A 112 9.72 -1.78 9.58
N LEU A 113 9.67 -0.45 9.74
CA LEU A 113 10.75 0.33 10.35
C LEU A 113 11.03 -0.11 11.80
N ALA A 114 9.98 -0.37 12.57
CA ALA A 114 10.10 -0.87 13.94
C ALA A 114 10.68 -2.29 13.99
N GLU A 115 10.22 -3.21 13.14
CA GLU A 115 10.70 -4.60 13.08
C GLU A 115 12.17 -4.72 12.66
N THR A 116 12.60 -3.85 11.75
CA THR A 116 13.98 -3.84 11.22
C THR A 116 14.93 -2.96 12.03
N GLY A 117 14.44 -2.28 13.08
CA GLY A 117 15.27 -1.50 14.01
C GLY A 117 15.61 -0.07 13.56
N HIS A 118 14.89 0.49 12.58
CA HIS A 118 15.15 1.81 11.99
C HIS A 118 14.44 2.96 12.72
N ARG A 119 14.53 2.99 14.06
CA ARG A 119 13.85 4.00 14.91
C ARG A 119 14.24 5.44 14.60
N VAL A 120 15.49 5.67 14.15
CA VAL A 120 15.96 7.01 13.75
C VAL A 120 15.18 7.52 12.53
N VAL A 121 14.88 6.63 11.57
CA VAL A 121 14.10 6.98 10.38
C VAL A 121 12.64 7.21 10.75
N GLU A 122 12.04 6.32 11.58
CA GLU A 122 10.69 6.52 12.13
C GLU A 122 10.54 7.91 12.79
N THR A 123 11.51 8.29 13.62
CA THR A 123 11.50 9.59 14.31
C THR A 123 11.59 10.74 13.31
N ALA A 124 12.50 10.65 12.34
CA ALA A 124 12.66 11.67 11.32
C ALA A 124 11.41 11.83 10.43
N VAL A 125 10.73 10.73 10.09
CA VAL A 125 9.45 10.77 9.35
C VAL A 125 8.42 11.59 10.12
N MET A 126 8.28 11.35 11.43
CA MET A 126 7.33 12.09 12.25
C MET A 126 7.71 13.56 12.40
N GLU A 127 9.00 13.89 12.55
CA GLU A 127 9.46 15.30 12.60
C GLU A 127 9.18 16.04 11.29
N THR A 128 9.49 15.42 10.15
CA THR A 128 9.20 15.98 8.82
C THR A 128 7.70 16.12 8.59
N TYR A 129 6.91 15.10 8.95
CA TYR A 129 5.46 15.14 8.85
C TYR A 129 4.85 16.26 9.68
N LEU A 130 5.22 16.38 10.97
CA LEU A 130 4.69 17.43 11.85
C LEU A 130 5.03 18.83 11.33
N THR A 131 6.25 19.01 10.81
CA THR A 131 6.67 20.29 10.21
C THR A 131 5.82 20.65 8.99
N LEU A 132 5.50 19.67 8.14
CA LEU A 132 4.69 19.92 6.94
C LEU A 132 3.21 20.04 7.25
N ALA A 133 2.71 19.28 8.21
CA ALA A 133 1.31 19.31 8.63
C ALA A 133 0.91 20.70 9.19
N GLU A 134 1.85 21.49 9.71
CA GLU A 134 1.57 22.87 10.16
C GLU A 134 1.11 23.81 9.03
N VAL A 135 1.45 23.50 7.77
CA VAL A 135 1.13 24.36 6.61
C VAL A 135 0.10 23.75 5.67
N VAL A 136 -0.40 22.55 5.98
CA VAL A 136 -1.39 21.85 5.18
C VAL A 136 -2.79 22.29 5.60
N GLU A 137 -3.56 22.83 4.65
CA GLU A 137 -4.91 23.36 4.91
C GLU A 137 -6.00 22.30 4.69
N ASP A 138 -5.80 21.38 3.75
CA ASP A 138 -6.73 20.28 3.47
C ASP A 138 -6.43 19.06 4.36
N HIS A 139 -7.46 18.49 4.98
CA HIS A 139 -7.27 17.31 5.82
C HIS A 139 -6.84 16.08 4.99
N ASP A 140 -7.17 16.08 3.71
CA ASP A 140 -6.92 15.01 2.74
C ASP A 140 -5.43 14.91 2.45
N ASP A 141 -4.76 16.06 2.52
CA ASP A 141 -3.34 16.19 2.34
C ASP A 141 -2.54 15.70 3.55
N PHE A 142 -3.13 15.50 4.73
CA PHE A 142 -2.37 14.98 5.88
C PHE A 142 -1.85 13.56 5.62
N CYS A 143 -2.67 12.66 5.07
CA CYS A 143 -2.23 11.29 4.79
C CYS A 143 -1.22 11.25 3.63
N LEU A 144 -1.37 12.12 2.63
CA LEU A 144 -0.36 12.32 1.59
C LEU A 144 0.94 12.87 2.13
N THR A 145 0.86 13.85 3.02
CA THR A 145 2.01 14.51 3.65
C THR A 145 2.80 13.49 4.48
N LEU A 146 2.11 12.59 5.17
CA LEU A 146 2.73 11.49 5.89
C LEU A 146 3.45 10.53 4.93
N LEU A 147 2.79 10.06 3.87
CA LEU A 147 3.42 9.21 2.85
C LEU A 147 4.62 9.91 2.20
N TRP A 148 4.50 11.20 1.91
CA TRP A 148 5.58 12.01 1.36
C TRP A 148 6.77 12.08 2.33
N SER A 149 6.50 12.29 3.61
CA SER A 149 7.54 12.32 4.65
C SER A 149 8.24 10.98 4.78
N MET A 150 7.50 9.87 4.71
CA MET A 150 8.07 8.53 4.64
C MET A 150 9.00 8.38 3.45
N MET A 151 8.52 8.71 2.24
CA MET A 151 9.33 8.57 1.03
C MET A 151 10.58 9.44 1.09
N SER A 152 10.46 10.69 1.52
CA SER A 152 11.58 11.62 1.66
C SER A 152 12.64 11.10 2.63
N GLU A 153 12.25 10.67 3.82
CA GLU A 153 13.22 10.21 4.82
C GLU A 153 13.81 8.84 4.48
N LEU A 154 13.05 7.93 3.85
CA LEU A 154 13.58 6.68 3.33
C LEU A 154 14.61 6.95 2.22
N ASP A 155 14.34 7.90 1.31
CA ASP A 155 15.25 8.27 0.22
C ASP A 155 16.55 8.90 0.72
N VAL A 156 16.46 9.76 1.74
CA VAL A 156 17.61 10.49 2.30
C VAL A 156 18.46 9.63 3.23
N ARG A 157 17.86 8.72 4.00
CA ARG A 157 18.55 8.08 5.13
C ARG A 157 18.92 6.61 4.91
N LEU A 158 18.25 5.94 3.98
CA LEU A 158 18.46 4.51 3.75
C LEU A 158 19.18 4.26 2.43
N SER A 159 20.07 3.27 2.43
CA SER A 159 20.60 2.71 1.21
C SER A 159 19.50 1.99 0.41
N PRO A 160 19.67 1.79 -0.92
CA PRO A 160 18.68 1.07 -1.72
C PRO A 160 18.37 -0.34 -1.20
N SER A 161 19.34 -1.05 -0.62
CA SER A 161 19.11 -2.36 -0.01
C SER A 161 18.26 -2.28 1.26
N GLU A 162 18.49 -1.28 2.11
CA GLU A 162 17.69 -1.07 3.31
C GLU A 162 16.26 -0.66 2.93
N GLN A 163 16.09 0.23 1.95
CA GLN A 163 14.77 0.57 1.40
C GLN A 163 14.03 -0.68 0.92
N ASN A 164 14.70 -1.55 0.17
CA ASN A 164 14.10 -2.80 -0.29
C ASN A 164 13.61 -3.66 0.87
N THR A 165 14.45 -3.87 1.89
CA THR A 165 14.07 -4.63 3.08
C THR A 165 12.85 -4.02 3.77
N ILE A 166 12.81 -2.70 3.97
CA ILE A 166 11.65 -2.04 4.59
C ILE A 166 10.38 -2.25 3.77
N VAL A 167 10.43 -2.04 2.45
CA VAL A 167 9.23 -2.10 1.61
C VAL A 167 8.74 -3.55 1.44
N GLU A 168 9.65 -4.52 1.33
CA GLU A 168 9.31 -5.95 1.27
C GLU A 168 8.67 -6.40 2.60
N THR A 169 9.26 -6.03 3.75
CA THR A 169 8.65 -6.29 5.06
C THR A 169 7.29 -5.60 5.22
N ALA A 170 7.15 -4.34 4.77
CA ALA A 170 5.87 -3.64 4.81
C ALA A 170 4.81 -4.35 3.96
N ALA A 171 5.18 -4.83 2.77
CA ALA A 171 4.29 -5.58 1.89
C ALA A 171 3.82 -6.91 2.51
N GLU A 172 4.69 -7.61 3.24
CA GLU A 172 4.32 -8.82 4.00
C GLU A 172 3.34 -8.50 5.15
N LEU A 173 3.55 -7.39 5.86
CA LEU A 173 2.68 -6.94 6.94
C LEU A 173 1.33 -6.41 6.44
N PHE A 174 1.30 -5.87 5.22
CA PHE A 174 0.12 -5.36 4.54
C PHE A 174 -0.78 -6.46 3.92
N SER A 175 -0.55 -7.71 4.36
CA SER A 175 -1.34 -8.93 4.09
C SER A 175 -1.19 -9.46 2.65
N PRO A 176 -0.44 -10.57 2.46
CA PRO A 176 -0.20 -11.13 1.15
C PRO A 176 -1.50 -11.55 0.44
N THR A 177 -1.62 -11.23 -0.85
CA THR A 177 -2.81 -11.54 -1.65
C THR A 177 -2.41 -12.12 -3.00
N THR A 178 -2.63 -13.42 -3.22
CA THR A 178 -2.29 -14.05 -4.49
C THR A 178 -3.27 -13.68 -5.60
N THR A 179 -2.76 -13.27 -6.76
CA THR A 179 -3.57 -12.98 -7.96
C THR A 179 -2.81 -13.38 -9.23
N PRO A 180 -3.50 -13.87 -10.29
CA PRO A 180 -2.87 -14.20 -11.56
C PRO A 180 -2.38 -12.95 -12.33
N ASN A 181 -2.91 -11.76 -12.02
CA ASN A 181 -2.49 -10.50 -12.62
C ASN A 181 -2.17 -9.44 -11.53
N PRO A 182 -1.01 -9.53 -10.87
CA PRO A 182 -0.62 -8.62 -9.79
C PRO A 182 -0.61 -7.15 -10.21
N VAL A 183 0.12 -6.82 -11.29
CA VAL A 183 0.26 -5.44 -11.78
C VAL A 183 -1.09 -4.81 -12.10
N GLY A 184 -1.94 -5.52 -12.86
CA GLY A 184 -3.28 -5.02 -13.17
C GLY A 184 -4.21 -4.94 -11.95
N SER A 185 -4.03 -5.81 -10.94
CA SER A 185 -4.81 -5.75 -9.70
C SER A 185 -4.40 -4.56 -8.83
N THR A 186 -3.12 -4.21 -8.82
CA THR A 186 -2.61 -3.01 -8.14
C THR A 186 -3.18 -1.75 -8.75
N LEU A 187 -3.10 -1.58 -10.08
CA LEU A 187 -3.67 -0.39 -10.74
C LEU A 187 -5.19 -0.27 -10.53
N ARG A 188 -5.94 -1.39 -10.60
CA ARG A 188 -7.37 -1.38 -10.26
C ARG A 188 -7.65 -0.95 -8.83
N THR A 189 -6.81 -1.36 -7.89
CA THR A 189 -6.97 -0.99 -6.47
C THR A 189 -6.74 0.50 -6.30
N LEU A 190 -5.66 1.03 -6.90
CA LEU A 190 -5.32 2.45 -6.85
C LEU A 190 -6.41 3.33 -7.49
N GLU A 191 -6.97 2.92 -8.63
CA GLU A 191 -8.09 3.63 -9.28
C GLU A 191 -9.38 3.55 -8.44
N ALA A 192 -9.70 2.38 -7.87
CA ALA A 192 -10.90 2.20 -7.05
C ALA A 192 -10.91 3.01 -5.75
N VAL A 193 -9.73 3.36 -5.24
CA VAL A 193 -9.55 4.26 -4.09
C VAL A 193 -9.21 5.69 -4.51
N ALA A 194 -9.34 6.04 -5.80
CA ALA A 194 -9.07 7.36 -6.36
C ALA A 194 -7.64 7.89 -6.10
N PHE A 195 -6.65 7.00 -5.95
CA PHE A 195 -5.23 7.36 -5.82
C PHE A 195 -4.58 7.73 -7.17
N ILE A 196 -5.15 7.20 -8.25
CA ILE A 196 -4.86 7.53 -9.65
C ILE A 196 -6.19 7.68 -10.39
N ASP A 197 -6.19 8.46 -11.46
CA ASP A 197 -7.27 8.47 -12.46
C ASP A 197 -6.84 7.69 -13.70
N GLY A 198 -7.79 6.96 -14.31
CA GLY A 198 -7.69 6.28 -15.60
C GLY A 198 -6.32 5.66 -15.97
N TYR A 199 -6.19 4.35 -15.86
CA TYR A 199 -4.92 3.67 -16.16
C TYR A 199 -4.91 2.86 -17.47
N SER A 200 -3.72 2.65 -18.04
CA SER A 200 -3.45 1.65 -19.07
C SER A 200 -2.22 0.82 -18.73
N LEU A 201 -2.24 -0.44 -19.15
CA LEU A 201 -1.20 -1.43 -18.87
C LEU A 201 -0.81 -2.12 -20.18
N ARG A 202 0.45 -1.97 -20.59
CA ARG A 202 0.98 -2.59 -21.81
C ARG A 202 2.18 -3.47 -21.49
N PRO A 203 2.14 -4.79 -21.77
CA PRO A 203 3.34 -5.62 -21.67
C PRO A 203 4.35 -5.21 -22.76
N ILE A 204 5.62 -5.10 -22.38
CA ILE A 204 6.74 -4.88 -23.29
C ILE A 204 7.37 -6.25 -23.55
N CYS A 205 7.26 -6.74 -24.79
CA CYS A 205 7.94 -7.96 -25.20
C CYS A 205 9.40 -7.63 -25.49
N ASP A 206 10.32 -8.14 -24.68
CA ASP A 206 11.73 -8.13 -25.04
C ASP A 206 11.97 -9.20 -26.12
N PRO A 207 12.62 -8.88 -27.26
CA PRO A 207 12.92 -9.87 -28.29
C PRO A 207 13.80 -11.02 -27.79
N GLU A 208 14.59 -10.81 -26.72
CA GLU A 208 15.38 -11.85 -26.06
C GLU A 208 14.57 -12.71 -25.07
N SER A 209 13.38 -12.27 -24.66
CA SER A 209 12.55 -12.94 -23.65
C SER A 209 11.74 -14.13 -24.17
N GLY A 210 12.00 -14.58 -25.41
CA GLY A 210 11.38 -15.79 -25.97
C GLY A 210 9.85 -15.77 -25.96
N CYS A 211 9.24 -14.59 -26.03
CA CYS A 211 7.78 -14.42 -26.07
C CYS A 211 7.25 -14.75 -27.46
N SER A 212 7.33 -16.02 -27.83
CA SER A 212 6.63 -16.61 -28.96
C SER A 212 5.53 -17.52 -28.38
N ASP A 213 4.29 -17.21 -28.74
CA ASP A 213 3.08 -18.00 -28.47
C ASP A 213 2.65 -18.15 -27.01
N GLY A 214 1.99 -17.11 -26.48
CA GLY A 214 0.89 -17.19 -25.51
C GLY A 214 1.14 -17.82 -24.13
N HIS A 215 2.32 -18.38 -23.88
CA HIS A 215 2.67 -19.06 -22.63
C HIS A 215 4.01 -18.55 -22.11
N THR A 216 3.98 -17.39 -21.47
CA THR A 216 5.17 -16.83 -20.81
C THR A 216 5.55 -17.71 -19.61
N PRO A 217 6.76 -18.29 -19.57
CA PRO A 217 7.16 -19.18 -18.49
C PRO A 217 7.01 -18.51 -17.12
N LYS A 218 6.71 -19.31 -16.08
CA LYS A 218 6.63 -18.82 -14.70
C LYS A 218 7.94 -18.16 -14.25
N ASN A 219 9.09 -18.50 -14.82
CA ASN A 219 10.37 -17.89 -14.44
C ASN A 219 10.86 -16.83 -15.44
N ALA A 220 9.98 -16.29 -16.29
CA ALA A 220 10.35 -15.21 -17.18
C ALA A 220 10.43 -13.88 -16.42
N ILE A 221 11.39 -13.05 -16.84
CA ILE A 221 11.36 -11.61 -16.65
C ILE A 221 10.16 -11.06 -17.42
N ARG A 222 9.42 -10.16 -16.80
CA ARG A 222 8.27 -9.51 -17.43
C ARG A 222 8.37 -8.02 -17.23
N THR A 223 8.17 -7.28 -18.30
CA THR A 223 8.27 -5.82 -18.32
C THR A 223 6.95 -5.22 -18.77
N TRP A 224 6.52 -4.15 -18.13
CA TRP A 224 5.30 -3.42 -18.44
C TRP A 224 5.57 -1.93 -18.54
N GLU A 225 4.82 -1.28 -19.41
CA GLU A 225 4.59 0.15 -19.43
C GLU A 225 3.24 0.42 -18.76
N LEU A 226 3.27 1.24 -17.72
CA LEU A 226 2.10 1.71 -16.99
C LEU A 226 1.86 3.16 -17.39
N THR A 227 0.60 3.56 -17.60
CA THR A 227 0.24 4.98 -17.73
C THR A 227 -0.99 5.26 -16.90
N PHE A 228 -1.01 6.35 -16.15
CA PHE A 228 -2.12 6.77 -15.30
C PHE A 228 -2.12 8.30 -15.12
N GLY A 229 -3.28 8.89 -14.86
CA GLY A 229 -3.51 10.31 -14.63
C GLY A 229 -3.67 10.66 -13.15
N ASP A 230 -3.66 11.96 -12.86
CA ASP A 230 -3.99 12.57 -11.56
C ASP A 230 -3.43 11.80 -10.36
N TYR A 231 -2.15 11.43 -10.47
CA TYR A 231 -1.50 10.65 -9.43
C TYR A 231 -1.31 11.51 -8.18
N ALA A 232 -1.95 11.12 -7.08
CA ALA A 232 -2.11 11.95 -5.88
C ALA A 232 -0.79 12.43 -5.25
N LEU A 233 0.32 11.74 -5.50
CA LEU A 233 1.64 12.11 -4.96
C LEU A 233 2.53 12.90 -5.93
N ALA A 234 2.08 13.12 -7.16
CA ALA A 234 2.96 13.56 -8.24
C ALA A 234 3.33 15.05 -8.21
N GLU A 235 2.64 15.87 -7.42
CA GLU A 235 2.73 17.33 -7.49
C GLU A 235 4.00 17.95 -6.87
N ARG A 236 4.93 17.19 -6.28
CA ARG A 236 5.95 17.81 -5.39
C ARG A 236 7.41 17.44 -5.59
N THR A 237 7.75 16.61 -6.56
CA THR A 237 9.15 16.17 -6.72
C THR A 237 9.45 15.92 -8.19
N GLY A 238 10.60 16.32 -8.70
CA GLY A 238 11.10 15.92 -10.04
C GLY A 238 11.39 14.41 -10.17
N ARG A 239 10.60 13.60 -9.46
CA ARG A 239 10.67 12.15 -9.26
C ARG A 239 9.23 11.66 -9.19
N ILE A 240 8.98 10.44 -9.65
CA ILE A 240 7.70 9.77 -9.50
C ILE A 240 7.74 8.94 -8.21
N PRO A 241 6.90 9.24 -7.22
CA PRO A 241 6.76 8.41 -6.03
C PRO A 241 6.23 7.03 -6.39
N THR A 242 6.91 5.96 -5.97
CA THR A 242 6.52 4.57 -6.29
C THR A 242 6.14 3.77 -5.05
N LEU A 243 6.39 4.30 -3.84
CA LEU A 243 6.20 3.58 -2.58
C LEU A 243 4.82 2.95 -2.38
N PRO A 244 3.69 3.64 -2.56
CA PRO A 244 2.38 3.01 -2.35
C PRO A 244 2.08 1.94 -3.41
N ILE A 245 2.56 2.15 -4.65
CA ILE A 245 2.43 1.19 -5.74
C ILE A 245 3.30 -0.06 -5.45
N ALA A 246 4.51 0.15 -4.94
CA ALA A 246 5.45 -0.91 -4.59
C ALA A 246 4.91 -1.81 -3.48
N VAL A 247 4.39 -1.23 -2.39
CA VAL A 247 3.80 -1.98 -1.27
C VAL A 247 2.59 -2.81 -1.74
N ASP A 248 1.65 -2.22 -2.48
CA ASP A 248 0.48 -2.97 -2.96
C ASP A 248 0.83 -4.02 -4.03
N LEU A 249 1.88 -3.80 -4.83
CA LEU A 249 2.34 -4.78 -5.81
C LEU A 249 3.07 -5.94 -5.14
N LEU A 250 4.02 -5.66 -4.24
CA LEU A 250 4.84 -6.68 -3.59
C LEU A 250 4.00 -7.63 -2.72
N ARG A 251 2.94 -7.14 -2.06
CA ARG A 251 2.02 -8.03 -1.32
C ARG A 251 1.35 -9.06 -2.22
N ARG A 252 1.27 -8.78 -3.53
CA ARG A 252 0.68 -9.65 -4.56
C ARG A 252 1.71 -10.49 -5.30
N THR A 253 3.00 -10.22 -5.10
CA THR A 253 4.13 -10.91 -5.73
C THR A 253 5.23 -11.26 -4.73
N PRO A 254 4.95 -11.99 -3.63
CA PRO A 254 5.96 -12.28 -2.61
C PRO A 254 7.13 -13.13 -3.13
N GLU A 255 6.94 -13.88 -4.22
CA GLU A 255 7.97 -14.72 -4.84
C GLU A 255 8.77 -14.00 -5.95
N ARG A 256 8.62 -12.68 -6.11
CA ARG A 256 9.30 -11.93 -7.18
C ARG A 256 9.81 -10.59 -6.70
N ALA A 257 10.99 -10.24 -7.18
CA ALA A 257 11.47 -8.87 -7.06
C ALA A 257 10.80 -7.94 -8.08
N VAL A 258 10.65 -6.68 -7.67
CA VAL A 258 9.99 -5.62 -8.43
C VAL A 258 10.98 -4.49 -8.71
N ARG A 259 11.07 -4.06 -9.96
CA ARG A 259 11.94 -2.96 -10.39
C ARG A 259 11.15 -1.90 -11.11
N PHE A 260 11.08 -0.70 -10.55
CA PHE A 260 10.69 0.50 -11.27
C PHE A 260 11.94 1.03 -11.99
N ILE A 261 11.89 1.08 -13.32
CA ILE A 261 13.07 1.36 -14.17
C ILE A 261 13.23 2.86 -14.36
N ASP A 262 12.18 3.54 -14.80
CA ASP A 262 12.13 4.98 -15.00
C ASP A 262 10.69 5.51 -14.99
N GLY A 263 10.59 6.84 -14.95
CA GLY A 263 9.37 7.60 -15.00
C GLY A 263 9.44 8.73 -16.03
N GLU A 264 8.30 9.05 -16.63
CA GLU A 264 8.14 10.15 -17.56
C GLU A 264 6.86 10.93 -17.24
N ALA A 265 6.98 12.25 -17.11
CA ALA A 265 5.83 13.13 -17.05
C ALA A 265 5.28 13.34 -18.47
N LEU A 266 3.99 13.05 -18.67
CA LEU A 266 3.26 13.29 -19.91
C LEU A 266 2.44 14.58 -19.78
N SER A 267 1.75 14.97 -20.87
CA SER A 267 0.79 16.08 -20.82
C SER A 267 -0.40 15.75 -19.90
N ASP A 268 -1.11 16.79 -19.47
CA ASP A 268 -2.41 16.69 -18.81
C ASP A 268 -2.39 15.89 -17.49
N GLY A 269 -1.34 16.06 -16.68
CA GLY A 269 -1.23 15.41 -15.36
C GLY A 269 -1.01 13.89 -15.42
N ARG A 270 -0.65 13.36 -16.61
CA ARG A 270 -0.41 11.93 -16.79
C ARG A 270 1.04 11.55 -16.59
N TRP A 271 1.24 10.31 -16.17
CA TRP A 271 2.54 9.75 -15.86
C TRP A 271 2.71 8.42 -16.56
N ARG A 272 3.92 8.16 -17.04
CA ARG A 272 4.33 6.86 -17.54
C ARG A 272 5.42 6.29 -16.66
N VAL A 273 5.31 5.01 -16.33
CA VAL A 273 6.29 4.29 -15.50
C VAL A 273 6.59 2.95 -16.15
N ARG A 274 7.88 2.60 -16.26
CA ARG A 274 8.28 1.25 -16.68
C ARG A 274 8.59 0.38 -15.46
N LEU A 275 7.97 -0.79 -15.45
CA LEU A 275 8.01 -1.76 -14.35
C LEU A 275 8.52 -3.10 -14.86
N GLN A 276 9.33 -3.77 -14.07
CA GLN A 276 9.77 -5.14 -14.32
C GLN A 276 9.58 -6.03 -13.10
N THR A 277 9.13 -7.27 -13.31
CA THR A 277 9.12 -8.32 -12.27
C THR A 277 10.07 -9.43 -12.66
N ILE A 278 10.88 -9.89 -11.71
CA ILE A 278 11.89 -10.93 -11.90
C ILE A 278 11.74 -12.03 -10.84
N PRO A 279 11.89 -13.32 -11.19
CA PRO A 279 11.71 -14.44 -10.26
C PRO A 279 12.81 -14.53 -9.20
N ASP A 280 14.06 -14.22 -9.55
CA ASP A 280 15.21 -14.28 -8.63
C ASP A 280 16.08 -13.04 -8.87
N GLY A 281 16.02 -12.08 -7.95
CA GLY A 281 16.85 -10.88 -8.01
C GLY A 281 16.46 -9.85 -6.97
N GLU A 282 17.09 -8.68 -7.06
CA GLU A 282 16.83 -7.58 -6.13
C GLU A 282 15.78 -6.61 -6.68
N SER A 283 14.86 -6.20 -5.83
CA SER A 283 13.93 -5.10 -6.09
C SER A 283 14.68 -3.77 -6.24
N ARG A 284 14.13 -2.80 -6.96
CA ARG A 284 14.72 -1.46 -7.15
C ARG A 284 13.67 -0.39 -7.42
N GLY A 285 13.99 0.85 -7.04
CA GLY A 285 13.12 2.01 -7.29
C GLY A 285 11.80 1.90 -6.53
N LEU A 286 11.81 1.26 -5.36
CA LEU A 286 10.59 1.01 -4.58
C LEU A 286 10.07 2.25 -3.84
N VAL A 287 10.91 3.25 -3.59
CA VAL A 287 10.49 4.50 -2.94
C VAL A 287 10.10 5.55 -3.98
N SER A 288 10.99 5.81 -4.94
CA SER A 288 10.75 6.73 -6.06
C SER A 288 11.65 6.38 -7.25
N VAL A 289 11.29 6.88 -8.43
CA VAL A 289 12.14 6.88 -9.64
C VAL A 289 12.28 8.29 -10.20
N GLU A 290 13.36 8.55 -10.94
CA GLU A 290 13.50 9.83 -11.63
C GLU A 290 12.41 10.02 -12.68
N ALA A 291 11.86 11.23 -12.73
CA ALA A 291 10.92 11.64 -13.76
C ALA A 291 11.67 12.45 -14.81
N VAL A 292 11.75 11.94 -16.04
CA VAL A 292 12.22 12.76 -17.16
C VAL A 292 11.06 13.64 -17.60
N GLU A 293 11.24 14.96 -17.55
CA GLU A 293 10.33 15.88 -18.23
C GLU A 293 10.51 15.70 -19.73
N ASN A 294 9.43 15.36 -20.42
CA ASN A 294 9.44 15.30 -21.87
C ASN A 294 9.47 16.74 -22.41
N ARG A 295 10.67 17.33 -22.49
CA ARG A 295 10.95 18.71 -22.93
C ARG A 295 10.49 19.05 -24.36
N TRP A 296 9.89 18.09 -25.07
CA TRP A 296 9.29 18.29 -26.40
C TRP A 296 7.85 18.82 -26.37
N LEU A 297 7.32 19.18 -25.19
CA LEU A 297 5.92 19.61 -25.00
C LEU A 297 5.73 21.07 -24.57
N ASN A 298 6.80 21.88 -24.51
CA ASN A 298 6.69 23.33 -24.31
C ASN A 298 6.60 24.13 -25.63
N ASP A 299 6.58 23.45 -26.78
CA ASP A 299 6.36 24.06 -28.10
C ASP A 299 5.01 23.60 -28.66
N SER A 300 3.91 24.17 -28.18
CA SER A 300 2.61 24.23 -28.89
C SER A 300 1.78 25.41 -28.39
#